data_AF-A0A437QII1-F1
#
_entry.id   AF-A0A437QII1-F1
#
_cell.length_a   1.000
_cell.length_b   1.000
_cell.length_c   1.000
_cell.angle_alpha   90.00
_cell.angle_beta   90.00
_cell.angle_gamma   90.00
#
_symmetry.space_group_name_H-M   'P 1'
#
loop_
_entity.id
_entity.type
_entity.pdbx_description
1 polymer ?
#
loop_
_entity_poly.entity_id
_entity_poly.type
_entity_poly.pdbx_seq_one_letter_code
_entity_poly.pdbx_strand_id
1 'polypeptide(L)'
;MTMQQLCLQIYLDGVWQDAMQLEFAKPDAGRFGPVKAAYNRAFTARYFQQTAAHQVCCEWPIELLAVYRHPQWPAFLDDIMPAGAGRRLWVKELALEHLSGPEQDFQLLRHGTIAPIGHLRIKESVQFAEQQLNTSLQQLRFSAQHIIERDADFLHYARQMGAISGGATGAGGEAPKLLIRQNLSGEVWLDPLQHNQQNPDQHFLVKYARGQRTEIDKEILRAEYHYYQELHALGIHTIDVQQMKLEEGTHTPSLWLPRFDRPRFESPHSAQTMDTATPCGTMQQRLAMESVYSLHNKTPAAIWIITKCCKLYCA
;
A
#
# COMPACT_ATOMS: atom_id res chain seq x y z
N MET A 1 -2.39 -30.04 11.26
CA MET A 1 -2.23 -28.64 10.82
C MET A 1 -0.79 -28.45 10.38
N THR A 2 -0.59 -28.04 9.14
CA THR A 2 0.75 -27.89 8.55
C THR A 2 1.23 -26.48 8.82
N MET A 3 2.37 -26.34 9.48
CA MET A 3 3.05 -25.05 9.65
C MET A 3 3.23 -24.39 8.28
N GLN A 4 2.95 -23.09 8.18
CA GLN A 4 3.12 -22.31 6.96
C GLN A 4 4.16 -21.22 7.15
N GLN A 5 4.74 -20.78 6.04
CA GLN A 5 5.82 -19.80 6.01
C GLN A 5 5.52 -18.77 4.92
N LEU A 6 5.77 -17.49 5.23
CA LEU A 6 5.70 -16.38 4.28
C LEU A 6 6.95 -15.51 4.41
N CYS A 7 7.49 -15.07 3.28
CA CYS A 7 8.64 -14.17 3.25
C CYS A 7 8.18 -12.71 3.13
N LEU A 8 8.49 -11.92 4.15
CA LEU A 8 8.29 -10.48 4.12
C LEU A 8 9.48 -9.81 3.40
N GLN A 9 9.17 -9.03 2.38
CA GLN A 9 10.14 -8.25 1.63
C GLN A 9 10.11 -6.78 2.05
N ILE A 10 11.28 -6.15 2.07
CA ILE A 10 11.44 -4.70 2.25
C ILE A 10 11.96 -4.08 0.95
N TYR A 11 11.42 -2.94 0.56
CA TYR A 11 11.98 -2.13 -0.52
C TYR A 11 13.10 -1.23 -0.01
N LEU A 12 14.34 -1.51 -0.42
CA LEU A 12 15.55 -0.79 -0.04
C LEU A 12 16.48 -0.69 -1.25
N ASP A 13 17.20 0.43 -1.36
CA ASP A 13 18.19 0.65 -2.42
C ASP A 13 17.63 0.44 -3.83
N GLY A 14 16.34 0.77 -4.01
CA GLY A 14 15.66 0.56 -5.28
C GLY A 14 15.47 -0.92 -5.61
N VAL A 15 15.40 -1.85 -4.66
CA VAL A 15 15.08 -3.26 -4.92
C VAL A 15 14.23 -3.85 -3.80
N TRP A 16 13.38 -4.82 -4.13
CA TRP A 16 12.69 -5.63 -3.12
C TRP A 16 13.63 -6.72 -2.63
N GLN A 17 13.86 -6.78 -1.33
CA GLN A 17 14.80 -7.69 -0.70
C GLN A 17 14.07 -8.60 0.30
N ASP A 18 14.39 -9.89 0.28
CA ASP A 18 13.85 -10.88 1.24
C ASP A 18 14.41 -10.58 2.64
N ALA A 19 13.62 -9.90 3.47
CA ALA A 19 14.09 -9.36 4.74
C ALA A 19 13.84 -10.30 5.91
N MET A 20 12.65 -10.90 5.99
CA MET A 20 12.23 -11.65 7.16
C MET A 20 11.37 -12.85 6.80
N GLN A 21 11.64 -13.97 7.46
CA GLN A 21 10.79 -15.15 7.40
C GLN A 21 9.75 -15.09 8.52
N LEU A 22 8.48 -15.17 8.16
CA LEU A 22 7.36 -15.36 9.08
C LEU A 22 6.97 -16.84 9.10
N GLU A 23 6.77 -17.41 10.28
CA GLU A 23 6.34 -18.78 10.53
C GLU A 23 5.00 -18.77 11.30
N PHE A 24 4.00 -19.43 10.73
CA PHE A 24 2.65 -19.53 11.28
C PHE A 24 2.38 -20.98 11.69
N ALA A 25 2.40 -21.24 13.01
CA ALA A 25 2.17 -22.58 13.54
C ALA A 25 0.69 -23.00 13.45
N LYS A 26 -0.23 -22.02 13.50
CA LYS A 26 -1.68 -22.20 13.37
C LYS A 26 -2.24 -21.19 12.36
N PRO A 27 -2.00 -21.38 11.04
CA PRO A 27 -2.46 -20.44 10.02
C PRO A 27 -3.98 -20.21 10.05
N ASP A 28 -4.76 -21.26 10.35
CA ASP A 28 -6.22 -21.22 10.42
C ASP A 28 -6.73 -20.33 11.59
N ALA A 29 -5.88 -20.03 12.57
CA ALA A 29 -6.23 -19.09 13.65
C ALA A 29 -6.07 -17.61 13.24
N GLY A 30 -5.61 -17.34 12.02
CA GLY A 30 -5.48 -15.98 11.46
C GLY A 30 -4.72 -15.05 12.40
N ARG A 31 -5.20 -13.81 12.51
CA ARG A 31 -4.63 -12.77 13.40
C ARG A 31 -4.48 -13.20 14.87
N PHE A 32 -5.24 -14.18 15.33
CA PHE A 32 -5.21 -14.68 16.71
C PHE A 32 -4.20 -15.83 16.90
N GLY A 33 -3.56 -16.29 15.83
CA GLY A 33 -2.58 -17.36 15.84
C GLY A 33 -1.17 -16.87 16.19
N PRO A 34 -0.32 -17.74 16.77
CA PRO A 34 1.06 -17.39 17.08
C PRO A 34 1.90 -17.24 15.82
N VAL A 35 2.80 -16.24 15.84
CA VAL A 35 3.78 -15.97 14.80
C VAL A 35 5.17 -16.03 15.40
N LYS A 36 6.06 -16.73 14.69
CA LYS A 36 7.50 -16.64 14.90
C LYS A 36 8.11 -15.93 13.70
N ALA A 37 9.07 -15.04 13.94
CA ALA A 37 9.73 -14.31 12.88
C ALA A 37 11.23 -14.19 13.14
N ALA A 38 12.01 -14.16 12.06
CA ALA A 38 13.44 -13.90 12.12
C ALA A 38 13.88 -13.21 10.83
N TYR A 39 14.77 -12.22 10.95
CA TYR A 39 15.41 -11.64 9.78
C TYR A 39 16.24 -12.69 9.05
N ASN A 40 16.23 -12.63 7.72
CA ASN A 40 17.03 -13.50 6.88
C ASN A 40 18.51 -13.21 7.08
N ARG A 41 19.33 -14.25 7.20
CA ARG A 41 20.77 -14.11 7.49
C ARG A 41 21.51 -13.19 6.52
N ALA A 42 21.20 -13.28 5.22
CA ALA A 42 21.80 -12.44 4.19
C ALA A 42 21.39 -10.97 4.36
N PHE A 43 20.12 -10.72 4.72
CA PHE A 43 19.61 -9.37 5.01
C PHE A 43 20.28 -8.80 6.26
N THR A 44 20.32 -9.58 7.35
CA THR A 44 20.96 -9.16 8.60
C THR A 44 22.45 -8.89 8.42
N ALA A 45 23.17 -9.69 7.64
CA ALA A 45 24.59 -9.45 7.37
C ALA A 45 24.85 -8.09 6.69
N ARG A 46 23.89 -7.60 5.89
CA ARG A 46 23.99 -6.33 5.17
C ARG A 46 23.53 -5.13 6.02
N TYR A 47 22.50 -5.31 6.83
CA TYR A 47 21.82 -4.22 7.53
C TYR A 47 21.83 -4.36 9.06
N PHE A 48 22.78 -5.11 9.62
CA PHE A 48 22.92 -5.30 11.07
C PHE A 48 22.87 -3.97 11.83
N GLN A 49 22.02 -3.90 12.86
CA GLN A 49 21.81 -2.70 13.69
C GLN A 49 21.33 -1.44 12.96
N GLN A 50 20.99 -1.53 11.67
CA GLN A 50 20.33 -0.43 10.98
C GLN A 50 18.89 -0.26 11.49
N THR A 51 18.39 0.95 11.36
CA THR A 51 17.09 1.37 11.89
C THR A 51 16.21 2.00 10.81
N ALA A 52 15.02 2.46 11.21
CA ALA A 52 14.07 3.16 10.35
C ALA A 52 13.68 2.32 9.12
N ALA A 53 13.97 2.82 7.92
CA ALA A 53 13.52 2.19 6.67
C ALA A 53 14.08 0.77 6.42
N HIS A 54 15.08 0.35 7.19
CA HIS A 54 15.63 -1.00 7.09
C HIS A 54 14.84 -2.05 7.87
N GLN A 55 14.01 -1.62 8.82
CA GLN A 55 13.31 -2.51 9.74
C GLN A 55 11.90 -2.83 9.24
N VAL A 56 11.41 -4.05 9.55
CA VAL A 56 10.03 -4.43 9.25
C VAL A 56 9.03 -3.66 10.11
N CYS A 57 9.42 -3.32 11.34
CA CYS A 57 8.69 -2.48 12.28
C CYS A 57 9.66 -1.93 13.33
N CYS A 58 9.27 -0.84 14.01
CA CYS A 58 10.11 -0.18 15.01
C CYS A 58 10.48 -1.06 16.20
N GLU A 59 9.69 -2.08 16.52
CA GLU A 59 9.91 -2.94 17.69
C GLU A 59 10.92 -4.07 17.43
N TRP A 60 11.20 -4.38 16.16
CA TRP A 60 11.97 -5.58 15.78
C TRP A 60 13.31 -5.18 15.14
N PRO A 61 14.37 -4.96 15.95
CA PRO A 61 15.69 -4.54 15.45
C PRO A 61 16.34 -5.61 14.56
N ILE A 62 17.28 -5.22 13.69
CA ILE A 62 17.93 -6.17 12.78
C ILE A 62 19.07 -6.89 13.52
N GLU A 63 18.77 -8.05 14.09
CA GLU A 63 19.67 -8.82 14.94
C GLU A 63 19.88 -10.25 14.42
N LEU A 64 21.12 -10.74 14.42
CA LEU A 64 21.49 -12.00 13.73
C LEU A 64 20.91 -13.25 14.37
N LEU A 65 20.79 -13.26 15.70
CA LEU A 65 20.33 -14.40 16.49
C LEU A 65 18.94 -14.18 17.10
N ALA A 66 18.31 -13.04 16.81
CA ALA A 66 17.00 -12.73 17.34
C ALA A 66 15.92 -13.56 16.65
N VAL A 67 15.03 -14.10 17.46
CA VAL A 67 13.80 -14.77 17.02
C VAL A 67 12.65 -14.10 17.74
N TYR A 68 11.85 -13.35 16.98
CA TYR A 68 10.66 -12.68 17.48
C TYR A 68 9.54 -13.70 17.61
N ARG A 69 8.86 -13.71 18.75
CA ARG A 69 7.74 -14.61 19.02
C ARG A 69 6.59 -13.78 19.54
N HIS A 70 5.44 -13.93 18.89
CA HIS A 70 4.25 -13.21 19.28
C HIS A 70 3.08 -14.21 19.38
N PRO A 71 2.27 -14.15 20.46
CA PRO A 71 1.15 -15.07 20.65
C PRO A 71 0.02 -14.88 19.64
N GLN A 72 0.00 -13.72 18.98
CA GLN A 72 -0.93 -13.31 17.93
C GLN A 72 -0.13 -12.64 16.80
N TRP A 73 -0.76 -12.29 15.69
CA TRP A 73 -0.06 -11.53 14.64
C TRP A 73 0.38 -10.16 15.17
N PRO A 74 1.60 -9.69 14.85
CA PRO A 74 1.97 -8.31 15.12
C PRO A 74 1.11 -7.35 14.27
N ALA A 75 0.75 -6.21 14.84
CA ALA A 75 -0.21 -5.29 14.23
C ALA A 75 0.26 -4.68 12.88
N PHE A 76 1.57 -4.62 12.58
CA PHE A 76 2.04 -4.19 11.25
C PHE A 76 1.53 -5.10 10.11
N LEU A 77 1.18 -6.36 10.38
CA LEU A 77 0.57 -7.23 9.38
C LEU A 77 -0.85 -6.78 9.00
N ASP A 78 -1.59 -6.17 9.93
CA ASP A 78 -2.89 -5.55 9.63
C ASP A 78 -2.71 -4.28 8.77
N ASP A 79 -1.60 -3.56 8.88
CA ASP A 79 -1.33 -2.35 8.08
C ASP A 79 -1.15 -2.67 6.59
N ILE A 80 -0.57 -3.83 6.27
CA ILE A 80 -0.28 -4.23 4.88
C ILE A 80 -1.36 -5.12 4.26
N MET A 81 -2.15 -5.82 5.08
CA MET A 81 -3.19 -6.73 4.63
C MET A 81 -4.41 -5.98 4.04
N PRO A 82 -5.08 -6.53 3.00
CA PRO A 82 -6.38 -6.04 2.57
C PRO A 82 -7.40 -5.93 3.70
N ALA A 83 -8.02 -4.75 3.82
CA ALA A 83 -9.03 -4.45 4.82
C ALA A 83 -10.30 -3.88 4.16
N GLY A 84 -11.40 -3.84 4.91
CA GLY A 84 -12.66 -3.21 4.48
C GLY A 84 -13.16 -3.74 3.12
N ALA A 85 -13.33 -2.84 2.15
CA ALA A 85 -13.77 -3.19 0.79
C ALA A 85 -12.77 -4.08 0.04
N GLY A 86 -11.46 -3.82 0.20
CA GLY A 86 -10.41 -4.63 -0.43
C GLY A 86 -10.44 -6.06 0.07
N ARG A 87 -10.63 -6.27 1.38
CA ARG A 87 -10.86 -7.60 1.96
C ARG A 87 -12.02 -8.33 1.30
N ARG A 88 -13.21 -7.71 1.26
CA ARG A 88 -14.42 -8.34 0.72
C ARG A 88 -14.23 -8.79 -0.72
N LEU A 89 -13.52 -8.00 -1.50
CA LEU A 89 -13.21 -8.32 -2.88
C LEU A 89 -12.24 -9.50 -2.96
N TRP A 90 -11.12 -9.46 -2.24
CA TRP A 90 -10.16 -10.57 -2.23
C TRP A 90 -10.77 -11.88 -1.72
N VAL A 91 -11.66 -11.83 -0.72
CA VAL A 91 -12.41 -13.01 -0.26
C VAL A 91 -13.21 -13.61 -1.41
N LYS A 92 -13.86 -12.79 -2.23
CA LYS A 92 -14.62 -13.26 -3.39
C LYS A 92 -13.72 -13.78 -4.52
N GLU A 93 -12.68 -13.04 -4.88
CA GLU A 93 -11.77 -13.43 -5.98
C GLU A 93 -11.02 -14.74 -5.67
N LEU A 94 -10.75 -15.01 -4.39
CA LEU A 94 -10.11 -16.25 -3.93
C LEU A 94 -11.13 -17.33 -3.52
N ALA A 95 -12.43 -17.08 -3.69
CA ALA A 95 -13.53 -17.99 -3.32
C ALA A 95 -13.48 -18.45 -1.83
N LEU A 96 -13.13 -17.54 -0.92
CA LEU A 96 -12.90 -17.82 0.51
C LEU A 96 -14.14 -17.62 1.39
N GLU A 97 -15.32 -17.38 0.80
CA GLU A 97 -16.56 -17.12 1.56
C GLU A 97 -16.96 -18.27 2.50
N HIS A 98 -16.52 -19.48 2.18
CA HIS A 98 -16.75 -20.68 2.96
C HIS A 98 -15.86 -20.82 4.20
N LEU A 99 -14.79 -20.01 4.30
CA LEU A 99 -13.85 -20.01 5.42
C LEU A 99 -14.29 -19.04 6.52
N SER A 100 -13.89 -19.32 7.76
CA SER A 100 -14.05 -18.38 8.88
C SER A 100 -13.19 -17.13 8.71
N GLY A 101 -13.52 -16.06 9.44
CA GLY A 101 -12.75 -14.80 9.41
C GLY A 101 -11.24 -14.98 9.66
N PRO A 102 -10.82 -15.76 10.67
CA PRO A 102 -9.41 -16.08 10.91
C PRO A 102 -8.75 -16.89 9.78
N GLU A 103 -9.43 -17.90 9.23
CA GLU A 103 -8.91 -18.69 8.10
C GLU A 103 -8.70 -17.81 6.86
N GLN A 104 -9.61 -16.87 6.62
CA GLN A 104 -9.46 -15.86 5.56
C GLN A 104 -8.23 -14.97 5.79
N ASP A 105 -7.93 -14.57 7.02
CA ASP A 105 -6.81 -13.65 7.32
C ASP A 105 -5.49 -14.16 6.73
N PHE A 106 -5.17 -15.45 6.94
CA PHE A 106 -3.94 -16.04 6.40
C PHE A 106 -3.90 -16.02 4.87
N GLN A 107 -5.02 -16.36 4.21
CA GLN A 107 -5.10 -16.33 2.76
C GLN A 107 -4.98 -14.90 2.20
N LEU A 108 -5.59 -13.92 2.87
CA LEU A 108 -5.50 -12.51 2.51
C LEU A 108 -4.09 -11.96 2.65
N LEU A 109 -3.38 -12.34 3.73
CA LEU A 109 -1.97 -11.98 3.89
C LEU A 109 -1.12 -12.61 2.77
N ARG A 110 -1.33 -13.91 2.49
CA ARG A 110 -0.58 -14.67 1.50
C ARG A 110 -0.79 -14.21 0.06
N HIS A 111 -2.00 -13.81 -0.32
CA HIS A 111 -2.35 -13.53 -1.72
C HIS A 111 -2.59 -12.04 -2.01
N GLY A 112 -3.01 -11.27 -1.01
CA GLY A 112 -3.51 -9.90 -1.21
C GLY A 112 -2.51 -8.79 -0.88
N THR A 113 -1.28 -9.09 -0.49
CA THR A 113 -0.28 -8.08 -0.06
C THR A 113 0.81 -7.85 -1.11
N ILE A 114 0.38 -7.69 -2.37
CA ILE A 114 1.25 -7.55 -3.54
C ILE A 114 2.02 -6.21 -3.52
N ALA A 115 1.30 -5.10 -3.36
CA ALA A 115 1.85 -3.74 -3.40
C ALA A 115 1.16 -2.78 -2.41
N PRO A 116 1.21 -3.07 -1.10
CA PRO A 116 0.61 -2.21 -0.10
C PRO A 116 1.29 -0.83 -0.03
N ILE A 117 0.68 0.04 0.78
CA ILE A 117 1.25 1.33 1.18
C ILE A 117 2.47 1.09 2.07
N GLY A 118 3.50 1.92 1.96
CA GLY A 118 4.72 1.82 2.76
C GLY A 118 5.84 1.08 2.03
N HIS A 119 6.61 0.25 2.72
CA HIS A 119 7.81 -0.36 2.14
C HIS A 119 7.91 -1.88 2.25
N LEU A 120 6.81 -2.50 2.65
CA LEU A 120 6.72 -3.93 2.90
C LEU A 120 5.84 -4.60 1.86
N ARG A 121 6.04 -5.89 1.62
CA ARG A 121 5.10 -6.77 0.89
C ARG A 121 5.37 -8.23 1.22
N ILE A 122 4.43 -9.13 0.92
CA ILE A 122 4.68 -10.58 1.02
C ILE A 122 5.13 -11.11 -0.34
N LYS A 123 6.27 -11.81 -0.36
CA LYS A 123 6.85 -12.40 -1.57
C LYS A 123 5.87 -13.33 -2.29
N GLU A 124 5.19 -14.17 -1.53
CA GLU A 124 4.24 -15.15 -2.05
C GLU A 124 3.02 -14.49 -2.70
N SER A 125 2.61 -13.29 -2.25
CA SER A 125 1.54 -12.51 -2.92
C SER A 125 1.97 -12.05 -4.30
N VAL A 126 3.22 -11.60 -4.44
CA VAL A 126 3.79 -11.17 -5.73
C VAL A 126 3.91 -12.36 -6.67
N GLN A 127 4.45 -13.47 -6.20
CA GLN A 127 4.57 -14.70 -7.00
C GLN A 127 3.21 -15.22 -7.46
N PHE A 128 2.20 -15.17 -6.58
CA PHE A 128 0.83 -15.50 -6.95
C PHE A 128 0.31 -14.55 -8.04
N ALA A 129 0.52 -13.24 -7.91
CA ALA A 129 0.10 -12.26 -8.90
C ALA A 129 0.82 -12.45 -10.25
N GLU A 130 2.12 -12.72 -10.25
CA GLU A 130 2.89 -13.00 -11.47
C GLU A 130 2.34 -14.18 -12.27
N GLN A 131 1.81 -15.20 -11.58
CA GLN A 131 1.20 -16.36 -12.22
C GLN A 131 -0.17 -16.05 -12.85
N GLN A 132 -0.88 -15.05 -12.32
CA GLN A 132 -2.21 -14.65 -12.83
C GLN A 132 -2.13 -13.57 -13.92
N LEU A 133 -1.12 -12.70 -13.86
CA LEU A 133 -1.00 -11.55 -14.74
C LEU A 133 -0.30 -11.90 -16.05
N ASN A 134 -1.02 -11.73 -17.17
CA ASN A 134 -0.41 -11.75 -18.49
C ASN A 134 0.14 -10.37 -18.89
N THR A 135 1.06 -10.37 -19.87
CA THR A 135 1.74 -9.15 -20.35
C THR A 135 0.78 -8.13 -20.95
N SER A 136 -0.27 -8.58 -21.64
CA SER A 136 -1.24 -7.69 -22.30
C SER A 136 -1.99 -6.83 -21.29
N LEU A 137 -2.41 -7.40 -20.17
CA LEU A 137 -3.05 -6.64 -19.09
C LEU A 137 -2.12 -5.55 -18.53
N GLN A 138 -0.84 -5.85 -18.31
CA GLN A 138 0.12 -4.89 -17.75
C GLN A 138 0.40 -3.69 -18.67
N GLN A 139 0.16 -3.85 -19.98
CA GLN A 139 0.35 -2.80 -20.98
C GLN A 139 -0.89 -1.91 -21.16
N LEU A 140 -2.06 -2.31 -20.66
CA LEU A 140 -3.27 -1.51 -20.78
C LEU A 140 -3.09 -0.14 -20.11
N ARG A 141 -3.60 0.88 -20.81
CA ARG A 141 -3.63 2.28 -20.39
C ARG A 141 -5.06 2.79 -20.57
N PHE A 142 -5.51 3.61 -19.63
CA PHE A 142 -6.84 4.19 -19.63
C PHE A 142 -6.73 5.71 -19.53
N SER A 143 -7.70 6.45 -20.07
CA SER A 143 -7.78 7.88 -19.79
C SER A 143 -8.24 8.12 -18.34
N ALA A 144 -7.89 9.27 -17.76
CA ALA A 144 -8.38 9.66 -16.43
C ALA A 144 -9.93 9.60 -16.33
N GLN A 145 -10.64 9.88 -17.44
CA GLN A 145 -12.10 9.83 -17.48
C GLN A 145 -12.66 8.45 -17.14
N HIS A 146 -12.01 7.35 -17.54
CA HIS A 146 -12.46 6.00 -17.20
C HIS A 146 -12.44 5.78 -15.66
N ILE A 147 -11.51 6.43 -14.97
CA ILE A 147 -11.36 6.32 -13.51
C ILE A 147 -12.37 7.24 -12.82
N ILE A 148 -12.52 8.47 -13.33
CA ILE A 148 -13.47 9.47 -12.82
C ILE A 148 -14.90 8.91 -12.89
N GLU A 149 -15.28 8.34 -14.04
CA GLU A 149 -16.61 7.77 -14.26
C GLU A 149 -16.79 6.37 -13.68
N ARG A 150 -15.72 5.79 -13.12
CA ARG A 150 -15.70 4.42 -12.62
C ARG A 150 -16.18 3.41 -13.67
N ASP A 151 -15.65 3.58 -14.86
CA ASP A 151 -15.99 2.77 -16.02
C ASP A 151 -15.85 1.27 -15.72
N ALA A 152 -16.78 0.48 -16.24
CA ALA A 152 -16.87 -0.94 -15.95
C ALA A 152 -15.63 -1.71 -16.43
N ASP A 153 -15.05 -1.30 -17.57
CA ASP A 153 -13.88 -1.95 -18.15
C ASP A 153 -12.64 -1.68 -17.31
N PHE A 154 -12.46 -0.44 -16.85
CA PHE A 154 -11.37 -0.12 -15.93
C PHE A 154 -11.53 -0.84 -14.58
N LEU A 155 -12.74 -0.93 -14.04
CA LEU A 155 -12.97 -1.67 -12.79
C LEU A 155 -12.75 -3.17 -12.96
N HIS A 156 -13.10 -3.74 -14.11
CA HIS A 156 -12.81 -5.13 -14.44
C HIS A 156 -11.30 -5.37 -14.53
N TYR A 157 -10.60 -4.51 -15.28
CA TYR A 157 -9.14 -4.47 -15.35
C TYR A 157 -8.50 -4.38 -13.95
N ALA A 158 -8.99 -3.48 -13.09
CA ALA A 158 -8.45 -3.29 -11.76
C ALA A 158 -8.58 -4.52 -10.85
N ARG A 159 -9.66 -5.29 -11.01
CA ARG A 159 -9.83 -6.57 -10.34
C ARG A 159 -8.81 -7.59 -10.83
N GLN A 160 -8.66 -7.73 -12.15
CA GLN A 160 -7.69 -8.65 -12.75
C GLN A 160 -6.25 -8.33 -12.35
N MET A 161 -5.93 -7.04 -12.19
CA MET A 161 -4.60 -6.59 -11.75
C MET A 161 -4.34 -6.79 -10.25
N GLY A 162 -5.33 -7.18 -9.46
CA GLY A 162 -5.20 -7.29 -8.00
C GLY A 162 -4.84 -5.96 -7.32
N ALA A 163 -5.04 -4.82 -7.99
CA ALA A 163 -4.51 -3.50 -7.57
C ALA A 163 -5.40 -2.78 -6.55
N ILE A 164 -6.08 -3.56 -5.71
CA ILE A 164 -7.02 -3.05 -4.73
C ILE A 164 -6.29 -2.98 -3.40
N SER A 165 -6.08 -1.76 -2.92
CA SER A 165 -5.26 -1.51 -1.73
C SER A 165 -5.90 -2.10 -0.47
N GLY A 166 -5.07 -2.76 0.34
CA GLY A 166 -5.24 -2.86 1.78
C GLY A 166 -4.75 -1.61 2.52
N GLY A 167 -5.02 -1.54 3.83
CA GLY A 167 -4.45 -0.50 4.69
C GLY A 167 -5.37 0.64 5.15
N ALA A 168 -6.70 0.48 5.14
CA ALA A 168 -7.55 1.37 5.92
C ALA A 168 -8.77 0.64 6.47
N THR A 169 -9.05 0.87 7.74
CA THR A 169 -10.26 0.43 8.44
C THR A 169 -11.49 0.98 7.76
N GLY A 170 -12.26 0.09 7.13
CA GLY A 170 -13.52 0.43 6.51
C GLY A 170 -14.68 -0.23 7.17
N ALA A 171 -15.52 0.57 7.83
CA ALA A 171 -16.89 0.18 8.18
C ALA A 171 -17.63 -0.27 6.91
N GLY A 172 -18.56 -1.23 7.05
CA GLY A 172 -19.31 -1.81 5.94
C GLY A 172 -19.98 -0.72 5.08
N GLY A 173 -19.59 -0.63 3.80
CA GLY A 173 -20.10 0.38 2.86
C GLY A 173 -19.03 1.12 2.03
N GLU A 174 -17.73 0.88 2.26
CA GLU A 174 -16.67 1.58 1.52
C GLU A 174 -16.58 1.20 0.02
N ALA A 175 -16.38 2.20 -0.84
CA ALA A 175 -15.84 2.02 -2.18
C ALA A 175 -14.35 1.62 -2.08
N PRO A 176 -13.87 0.65 -2.89
CA PRO A 176 -12.46 0.27 -2.87
C PRO A 176 -11.59 1.47 -3.26
N LYS A 177 -10.55 1.72 -2.47
CA LYS A 177 -9.52 2.68 -2.82
C LYS A 177 -8.61 2.06 -3.88
N LEU A 178 -8.26 2.84 -4.89
CA LEU A 178 -7.44 2.36 -6.01
C LEU A 178 -6.05 2.98 -5.95
N LEU A 179 -5.02 2.14 -6.10
CA LEU A 179 -3.64 2.60 -6.26
C LEU A 179 -3.32 2.61 -7.74
N ILE A 180 -3.18 3.81 -8.31
CA ILE A 180 -2.95 3.99 -9.74
C ILE A 180 -1.62 4.70 -9.99
N ARG A 181 -1.13 4.53 -11.21
CA ARG A 181 -0.06 5.33 -11.82
C ARG A 181 -0.68 6.25 -12.86
N GLN A 182 -0.19 7.48 -12.98
CA GLN A 182 -0.55 8.39 -14.07
C GLN A 182 0.73 8.91 -14.74
N ASN A 183 0.83 8.71 -16.06
CA ASN A 183 1.97 9.21 -16.83
C ASN A 183 1.81 10.70 -17.20
N LEU A 184 2.85 11.28 -17.81
CA LEU A 184 2.86 12.69 -18.21
C LEU A 184 1.81 13.03 -19.28
N SER A 185 1.40 12.05 -20.08
CA SER A 185 0.32 12.18 -21.07
C SER A 185 -1.09 12.12 -20.45
N GLY A 186 -1.19 11.91 -19.13
CA GLY A 186 -2.46 11.80 -18.40
C GLY A 186 -3.09 10.41 -18.44
N GLU A 187 -2.45 9.43 -19.07
CA GLU A 187 -2.92 8.05 -19.08
C GLU A 187 -2.66 7.37 -17.74
N VAL A 188 -3.61 6.53 -17.34
CA VAL A 188 -3.70 5.89 -16.05
C VAL A 188 -3.57 4.38 -16.21
N TRP A 189 -2.85 3.75 -15.29
CA TRP A 189 -2.63 2.31 -15.27
C TRP A 189 -2.31 1.79 -13.87
N LEU A 190 -2.24 0.47 -13.73
CA LEU A 190 -1.99 -0.20 -12.47
C LEU A 190 -0.63 -0.89 -12.51
N ASP A 191 0.15 -0.67 -11.47
CA ASP A 191 1.47 -1.28 -11.29
C ASP A 191 1.47 -2.12 -10.01
N PRO A 192 0.82 -3.31 -10.03
CA PRO A 192 0.76 -4.16 -8.85
C PRO A 192 2.11 -4.84 -8.56
N LEU A 193 2.89 -5.18 -9.59
CA LEU A 193 4.17 -5.90 -9.42
C LEU A 193 5.32 -4.98 -9.05
N GLN A 194 5.31 -3.74 -9.58
CA GLN A 194 6.28 -2.69 -9.24
C GLN A 194 7.73 -3.08 -9.51
N HIS A 195 7.95 -3.80 -10.61
CA HIS A 195 9.28 -4.17 -11.08
C HIS A 195 9.99 -3.02 -11.77
N ASN A 196 9.25 -2.12 -12.44
CA ASN A 196 9.84 -0.97 -13.11
C ASN A 196 9.96 0.24 -12.17
N GLN A 197 11.13 0.37 -11.57
CA GLN A 197 11.41 1.38 -10.54
C GLN A 197 11.88 2.72 -11.11
N GLN A 198 12.27 2.73 -12.37
CA GLN A 198 12.67 3.93 -13.10
C GLN A 198 11.47 4.64 -13.74
N ASN A 199 10.28 4.06 -13.66
CA ASN A 199 9.10 4.69 -14.19
C ASN A 199 8.79 5.98 -13.37
N PRO A 200 8.73 7.16 -14.00
CA PRO A 200 8.52 8.44 -13.32
C PRO A 200 7.05 8.76 -13.04
N ASP A 201 6.12 7.91 -13.47
CA ASP A 201 4.67 8.14 -13.39
C ASP A 201 4.22 8.41 -11.94
N GLN A 202 3.27 9.34 -11.81
CA GLN A 202 2.76 9.79 -10.53
C GLN A 202 1.92 8.70 -9.89
N HIS A 203 2.11 8.45 -8.60
CA HIS A 203 1.25 7.52 -7.89
C HIS A 203 0.12 8.25 -7.18
N PHE A 204 -1.09 7.73 -7.33
CA PHE A 204 -2.27 8.21 -6.63
C PHE A 204 -2.96 7.10 -5.85
N LEU A 205 -3.52 7.50 -4.70
CA LEU A 205 -4.60 6.79 -4.03
C LEU A 205 -5.91 7.50 -4.41
N VAL A 206 -6.74 6.84 -5.21
CA VAL A 206 -8.06 7.37 -5.60
C VAL A 206 -9.11 6.90 -4.63
N LYS A 207 -9.88 7.85 -4.08
CA LYS A 207 -11.03 7.64 -3.22
C LYS A 207 -12.31 8.05 -3.95
N TYR A 208 -13.41 7.40 -3.57
CA TYR A 208 -14.76 7.72 -4.03
C TYR A 208 -15.68 7.88 -2.83
N ALA A 209 -16.85 8.49 -3.06
CA ALA A 209 -17.88 8.61 -2.05
C ALA A 209 -18.23 7.24 -1.46
N ARG A 210 -18.36 7.18 -0.14
CA ARG A 210 -18.66 5.96 0.61
C ARG A 210 -20.19 5.74 0.67
N GLY A 211 -20.61 4.63 1.27
CA GLY A 211 -22.03 4.40 1.58
C GLY A 211 -22.89 4.24 0.33
N GLN A 212 -24.07 4.87 0.34
CA GLN A 212 -25.04 4.80 -0.75
C GLN A 212 -24.78 5.88 -1.82
N ARG A 213 -23.67 6.62 -1.71
CA ARG A 213 -23.29 7.72 -2.62
C ARG A 213 -24.37 8.80 -2.67
N THR A 214 -25.01 9.04 -1.53
CA THR A 214 -25.92 10.18 -1.33
C THR A 214 -25.16 11.49 -1.53
N GLU A 215 -25.87 12.61 -1.69
CA GLU A 215 -25.20 13.92 -1.76
C GLU A 215 -24.31 14.18 -0.53
N ILE A 216 -24.73 13.76 0.67
CA ILE A 216 -23.91 13.87 1.87
C ILE A 216 -22.61 13.04 1.74
N ASP A 217 -22.68 11.82 1.22
CA ASP A 217 -21.48 10.99 0.99
C ASP A 217 -20.49 11.65 0.01
N LYS A 218 -21.02 12.37 -1.00
CA LYS A 218 -20.22 13.12 -1.98
C LYS A 218 -19.60 14.37 -1.34
N GLU A 219 -20.38 15.13 -0.57
CA GLU A 219 -19.92 16.31 0.16
C GLU A 219 -18.83 15.97 1.19
N ILE A 220 -18.93 14.81 1.86
CA ILE A 220 -17.86 14.33 2.76
C ILE A 220 -16.54 14.16 1.99
N LEU A 221 -16.58 13.64 0.76
CA LEU A 221 -15.38 13.47 -0.06
C LEU A 221 -14.81 14.82 -0.52
N ARG A 222 -15.68 15.75 -0.94
CA ARG A 222 -15.28 17.12 -1.32
C ARG A 222 -14.68 17.88 -0.14
N ALA A 223 -15.29 17.78 1.03
CA ALA A 223 -14.78 18.35 2.26
C ALA A 223 -13.39 17.80 2.61
N GLU A 224 -13.13 16.51 2.38
CA GLU A 224 -11.79 15.93 2.59
C GLU A 224 -10.72 16.66 1.73
N TYR A 225 -11.02 16.95 0.46
CA TYR A 225 -10.11 17.74 -0.40
C TYR A 225 -9.84 19.12 0.20
N HIS A 226 -10.88 19.86 0.58
CA HIS A 226 -10.73 21.21 1.14
C HIS A 226 -10.00 21.21 2.48
N TYR A 227 -10.21 20.22 3.35
CA TYR A 227 -9.46 20.12 4.60
C TYR A 227 -7.95 20.04 4.37
N TYR A 228 -7.48 19.30 3.36
CA TYR A 228 -6.06 19.28 3.05
C TYR A 228 -5.54 20.65 2.58
N GLN A 229 -6.32 21.39 1.79
CA GLN A 229 -5.96 22.74 1.34
C GLN A 229 -5.86 23.71 2.52
N GLU A 230 -6.83 23.69 3.43
CA GLU A 230 -6.81 24.55 4.63
C GLU A 230 -5.66 24.20 5.57
N LEU A 231 -5.41 22.91 5.82
CA LEU A 231 -4.27 22.46 6.62
C LEU A 231 -2.94 22.92 6.01
N HIS A 232 -2.79 22.85 4.68
CA HIS A 232 -1.62 23.38 4.00
C HIS A 232 -1.51 24.91 4.14
N ALA A 233 -2.60 25.65 3.99
CA ALA A 233 -2.62 27.11 4.17
C ALA A 233 -2.21 27.52 5.60
N LEU A 234 -2.54 26.69 6.59
CA LEU A 234 -2.10 26.83 7.99
C LEU A 234 -0.65 26.40 8.25
N GLY A 235 0.09 25.96 7.23
CA GLY A 235 1.47 25.48 7.35
C GLY A 235 1.60 24.09 8.00
N ILE A 236 0.50 23.34 8.10
CA ILE A 236 0.53 21.97 8.62
C ILE A 236 0.99 21.03 7.51
N HIS A 237 2.02 20.22 7.80
CA HIS A 237 2.51 19.23 6.84
C HIS A 237 1.46 18.16 6.56
N THR A 238 1.00 18.13 5.32
CA THR A 238 0.06 17.14 4.79
C THR A 238 0.60 16.53 3.50
N ILE A 239 -0.24 15.78 2.78
CA ILE A 239 0.04 15.35 1.41
C ILE A 239 0.24 16.56 0.49
N ASP A 240 0.94 16.37 -0.63
CA ASP A 240 1.20 17.45 -1.58
C ASP A 240 -0.10 17.93 -2.25
N VAL A 241 -0.62 19.06 -1.77
CA VAL A 241 -1.88 19.64 -2.25
C VAL A 241 -1.80 20.15 -3.68
N GLN A 242 -0.61 20.41 -4.22
CA GLN A 242 -0.42 20.87 -5.60
C GLN A 242 -0.68 19.74 -6.60
N GLN A 243 -0.45 18.49 -6.19
CA GLN A 243 -0.67 17.31 -7.03
C GLN A 243 -2.03 16.65 -6.76
N MET A 244 -2.74 17.05 -5.70
CA MET A 244 -4.09 16.55 -5.42
C MET A 244 -5.08 16.94 -6.52
N LYS A 245 -6.05 16.07 -6.77
CA LYS A 245 -7.16 16.35 -7.72
C LYS A 245 -8.49 15.98 -7.10
N LEU A 246 -9.46 16.88 -7.21
CA LEU A 246 -10.87 16.61 -6.98
C LEU A 246 -11.55 16.65 -8.34
N GLU A 247 -11.95 15.48 -8.84
CA GLU A 247 -12.52 15.34 -10.17
C GLU A 247 -14.00 14.98 -10.07
N GLU A 248 -14.84 15.72 -10.79
CA GLU A 248 -16.28 15.52 -10.80
C GLU A 248 -16.68 14.57 -11.93
N GLY A 249 -17.13 13.36 -11.55
CA GLY A 249 -17.75 12.42 -12.48
C GLY A 249 -19.25 12.61 -12.56
N THR A 250 -19.87 12.04 -13.60
CA THR A 250 -21.32 12.14 -13.86
C THR A 250 -22.17 11.71 -12.66
N HIS A 251 -21.71 10.69 -11.92
CA HIS A 251 -22.47 10.10 -10.81
C HIS A 251 -21.86 10.37 -9.43
N THR A 252 -20.55 10.53 -9.33
CA THR A 252 -19.84 10.65 -8.06
C THR A 252 -18.50 11.35 -8.24
N PRO A 253 -18.07 12.20 -7.29
CA PRO A 253 -16.72 12.76 -7.31
C PRO A 253 -15.68 11.69 -7.00
N SER A 254 -14.44 11.96 -7.43
CA SER A 254 -13.27 11.18 -7.08
C SER A 254 -12.16 12.10 -6.54
N LEU A 255 -11.51 11.65 -5.47
CA LEU A 255 -10.43 12.37 -4.82
C LEU A 255 -9.12 11.61 -5.03
N TRP A 256 -8.20 12.24 -5.74
CA TRP A 256 -6.91 11.69 -6.14
C TRP A 256 -5.83 12.25 -5.22
N LEU A 257 -5.33 11.41 -4.32
CA LEU A 257 -4.34 11.79 -3.33
C LEU A 257 -2.96 11.32 -3.79
N PRO A 258 -1.99 12.22 -4.02
CA PRO A 258 -0.64 11.80 -4.36
C PRO A 258 -0.07 10.98 -3.20
N ARG A 259 0.55 9.85 -3.54
CA ARG A 259 1.13 8.95 -2.53
C ARG A 259 2.39 9.56 -1.94
N PHE A 260 2.30 9.98 -0.69
CA PHE A 260 3.45 10.51 0.05
C PHE A 260 4.53 9.44 0.33
N ASP A 261 4.17 8.16 0.30
CA ASP A 261 5.13 7.06 0.42
C ASP A 261 5.91 6.79 -0.86
N ARG A 262 5.59 7.53 -1.94
CA ARG A 262 6.26 7.49 -3.25
C ARG A 262 6.73 8.88 -3.67
N PRO A 263 7.61 9.54 -2.89
CA PRO A 263 8.09 10.87 -3.24
C PRO A 263 8.84 10.84 -4.58
N ARG A 264 8.61 11.88 -5.39
CA ARG A 264 9.45 12.18 -6.54
C ARG A 264 10.62 13.02 -6.03
N PHE A 265 11.84 12.54 -6.20
CA PHE A 265 13.02 13.38 -6.08
C PHE A 265 13.37 13.91 -7.46
N GLU A 266 13.30 15.23 -7.62
CA GLU A 266 14.07 15.89 -8.66
C GLU A 266 15.53 15.89 -8.19
N SER A 267 16.45 15.35 -9.00
CA SER A 267 17.88 15.45 -8.67
C SER A 267 18.25 16.93 -8.54
N PRO A 268 18.97 17.36 -7.49
CA PRO A 268 19.36 18.75 -7.28
C PRO A 268 20.38 19.31 -8.29
N HIS A 269 20.52 18.70 -9.47
CA HIS A 269 21.43 19.12 -10.54
C HIS A 269 20.72 19.58 -11.83
N SER A 270 19.39 19.73 -11.83
CA SER A 270 18.65 20.24 -13.00
C SER A 270 18.52 21.76 -13.08
N ALA A 271 19.05 22.52 -12.10
CA ALA A 271 19.05 23.98 -12.13
C ALA A 271 20.40 24.56 -12.59
N GLN A 272 21.03 23.98 -13.61
CA GLN A 272 21.97 24.67 -14.50
C GLN A 272 22.30 23.78 -15.71
N THR A 273 22.40 24.42 -16.87
CA THR A 273 22.74 23.91 -18.22
C THR A 273 21.65 23.14 -18.99
N MET A 274 20.99 23.88 -19.89
CA MET A 274 20.53 23.36 -21.17
C MET A 274 21.73 22.77 -21.92
N ASP A 275 21.82 21.44 -22.03
CA ASP A 275 22.28 20.76 -23.25
C ASP A 275 22.18 19.22 -23.15
N THR A 276 21.65 18.62 -24.22
CA THR A 276 21.70 17.20 -24.60
C THR A 276 21.07 16.14 -23.67
N ALA A 277 19.89 15.67 -24.12
CA ALA A 277 19.28 14.36 -23.97
C ALA A 277 20.04 13.30 -23.12
N THR A 278 19.90 13.40 -21.80
CA THR A 278 19.98 12.26 -20.90
C THR A 278 18.70 12.30 -20.06
N PRO A 279 17.85 11.26 -20.03
CA PRO A 279 16.76 11.24 -19.08
C PRO A 279 17.40 11.20 -17.70
N CYS A 280 17.40 12.34 -17.00
CA CYS A 280 17.75 12.43 -15.60
C CYS A 280 16.75 11.54 -14.85
N GLY A 281 17.15 10.30 -14.59
CA GLY A 281 16.28 9.30 -13.99
C GLY A 281 15.93 9.73 -12.59
N THR A 282 14.72 10.26 -12.41
CA THR A 282 14.11 10.44 -11.09
C THR A 282 13.96 9.04 -10.48
N MET A 283 14.90 8.64 -9.61
CA MET A 283 14.71 7.41 -8.85
C MET A 283 13.53 7.61 -7.91
N GLN A 284 12.47 6.83 -8.12
CA GLN A 284 11.33 6.85 -7.23
C GLN A 284 11.68 6.12 -5.93
N GLN A 285 11.84 6.89 -4.85
CA GLN A 285 12.01 6.31 -3.53
C GLN A 285 10.68 5.76 -3.01
N ARG A 286 10.77 4.76 -2.12
CA ARG A 286 9.63 4.24 -1.36
C ARG A 286 9.92 4.50 0.11
N LEU A 287 9.01 5.18 0.79
CA LEU A 287 9.20 5.48 2.21
C LEU A 287 8.64 4.35 3.07
N ALA A 288 9.36 4.10 4.17
CA ALA A 288 8.90 3.22 5.20
C ALA A 288 7.69 3.82 5.92
N MET A 289 6.73 2.95 6.23
CA MET A 289 5.52 3.34 6.93
C MET A 289 5.10 2.25 7.90
N GLU A 290 4.66 2.69 9.06
CA GLU A 290 4.06 1.90 10.10
C GLU A 290 2.97 2.75 10.76
N SER A 291 1.79 2.18 11.01
CA SER A 291 0.70 2.93 11.62
C SER A 291 0.91 3.11 13.12
N VAL A 292 0.25 4.12 13.70
CA VAL A 292 0.23 4.31 15.16
C VAL A 292 -0.40 3.13 15.91
N TYR A 293 -1.23 2.33 15.24
CA TYR A 293 -1.80 1.10 15.79
C TYR A 293 -0.71 0.03 15.91
N SER A 294 0.12 -0.11 14.87
CA SER A 294 1.26 -1.00 14.90
C SER A 294 2.31 -0.60 15.93
N LEU A 295 2.64 0.70 16.04
CA LEU A 295 3.56 1.24 17.05
C LEU A 295 3.07 1.05 18.50
N HIS A 296 1.79 0.73 18.70
CA HIS A 296 1.22 0.42 20.01
C HIS A 296 0.81 -1.05 20.12
N ASN A 297 1.10 -1.84 19.09
CA ASN A 297 0.71 -3.23 18.92
C ASN A 297 -0.77 -3.48 19.27
N LYS A 298 -1.65 -2.59 18.78
CA LYS A 298 -3.11 -2.68 18.98
C LYS A 298 -3.80 -2.88 17.64
N THR A 299 -4.92 -3.59 17.67
CA THR A 299 -5.77 -3.70 16.49
C THR A 299 -6.45 -2.35 16.22
N PRO A 300 -6.69 -1.98 14.95
CA PRO A 300 -7.32 -0.70 14.60
C PRO A 300 -8.71 -0.46 15.24
N ALA A 301 -9.41 -1.52 15.64
CA ALA A 301 -10.70 -1.44 16.33
C ALA A 301 -10.61 -1.03 17.81
N ALA A 302 -9.40 -1.01 18.40
CA ALA A 302 -9.19 -0.83 19.84
C ALA A 302 -8.84 0.60 20.27
N ILE A 303 -8.64 1.54 19.34
CA ILE A 303 -8.19 2.90 19.66
C ILE A 303 -8.90 3.94 18.77
N TRP A 304 -9.67 4.84 19.37
CA TRP A 304 -10.14 6.11 18.78
C TRP A 304 -9.09 7.21 19.01
N ILE A 305 -7.96 7.18 18.29
CA ILE A 305 -6.97 8.27 18.35
C ILE A 305 -6.83 8.89 16.97
N ILE A 306 -7.08 10.21 16.94
CA ILE A 306 -6.82 11.11 15.82
C ILE A 306 -5.32 11.07 15.52
N THR A 307 -4.99 10.63 14.32
CA THR A 307 -3.64 10.30 13.85
C THR A 307 -2.74 11.53 13.76
N LYS A 308 -1.60 11.53 14.47
CA LYS A 308 -0.40 12.29 14.12
C LYS A 308 0.56 11.33 13.40
N CYS A 309 0.80 11.55 12.10
CA CYS A 309 1.93 10.92 11.42
C CYS A 309 3.23 11.54 11.95
N CYS A 310 4.03 10.78 12.68
CA CYS A 310 5.43 11.12 12.90
C CYS A 310 6.21 10.87 11.61
N LYS A 311 6.66 11.93 10.95
CA LYS A 311 7.86 11.86 10.11
C LYS A 311 9.03 11.54 11.05
N LEU A 312 9.49 10.30 11.07
CA LEU A 312 10.84 9.99 11.54
C LEU A 312 11.79 10.59 10.50
N TYR A 313 12.29 11.79 10.81
CA TYR A 313 13.37 12.40 10.05
C TYR A 313 14.60 11.51 10.21
N CYS A 314 15.15 11.04 9.09
CA CYS A 314 16.51 10.54 9.04
C CYS A 314 17.45 11.66 9.52
N ALA A 315 18.17 11.38 10.60
CA ALA A 315 19.43 12.02 10.94
C ALA A 315 20.52 10.96 10.81
#